data_AF-A0A972B8I4-F1
#
_entry.id   AF-A0A972B8I4-F1
#
_cell.length_a   1.000
_cell.length_b   1.000
_cell.length_c   1.000
_cell.angle_alpha   90.00
_cell.angle_beta   90.00
_cell.angle_gamma   90.00
#
_symmetry.space_group_name_H-M   'P 1'
#
loop_
_entity.id
_entity.type
_entity.pdbx_description
1 polymer ?
#
loop_
_entity_poly.entity_id
_entity_poly.type
_entity_poly.pdbx_seq_one_letter_code
_entity_poly.pdbx_strand_id
1 'polypeptide(L)'
;MDYDAVKAIVNAIGGVEIEVTEPMHYDNYLELQIDFEPGVYKMNGDRAIEYLRFRENIKADIGRTERQQYFLTELIKQTLTAKNIFALPKLADAYLKYVDTNIGANIILDAMQLAGSLDTGKIRTETLTGHGERLPASDGIIIDYFILDETHMRNTIEDMFGPYLKK
;
A
#
# COMPACT_ATOMS: atom_id res chain seq x y z
N MET A 1 -8.29 7.80 0.07
CA MET A 1 -8.16 7.05 -1.20
C MET A 1 -9.10 5.86 -1.13
N ASP A 2 -10.02 5.76 -2.08
CA ASP A 2 -10.96 4.63 -2.18
C ASP A 2 -10.35 3.48 -3.01
N TYR A 3 -10.93 2.28 -2.93
CA TYR A 3 -10.56 1.13 -3.76
C TYR A 3 -10.60 1.45 -5.25
N ASP A 4 -11.53 2.31 -5.68
CA ASP A 4 -11.63 2.75 -7.07
C ASP A 4 -10.36 3.46 -7.55
N ALA A 5 -9.67 4.20 -6.67
CA ALA A 5 -8.41 4.85 -7.01
C ALA A 5 -7.31 3.81 -7.28
N VAL A 6 -7.19 2.81 -6.41
CA VAL A 6 -6.21 1.72 -6.58
C VAL A 6 -6.49 0.95 -7.87
N LYS A 7 -7.77 0.61 -8.12
CA LYS A 7 -8.19 -0.07 -9.35
C LYS A 7 -7.82 0.74 -10.59
N ALA A 8 -8.11 2.05 -10.58
CA ALA A 8 -7.80 2.94 -11.69
C ALA A 8 -6.28 3.04 -11.96
N ILE A 9 -5.47 3.15 -10.90
CA ILE A 9 -4.01 3.22 -10.99
C ILE A 9 -3.43 1.92 -11.58
N VAL A 10 -3.83 0.76 -11.06
CA VAL A 10 -3.37 -0.55 -11.54
C VAL A 10 -3.75 -0.77 -12.99
N ASN A 11 -5.00 -0.43 -13.35
CA ASN A 11 -5.48 -0.56 -14.73
C ASN A 11 -4.80 0.44 -15.68
N ALA A 12 -4.37 1.61 -15.21
CA ALA A 12 -3.70 2.61 -16.03
C ALA A 12 -2.34 2.13 -16.55
N ILE A 13 -1.59 1.33 -15.77
CA ILE A 13 -0.32 0.72 -16.18
C ILE A 13 -0.48 -0.67 -16.82
N GLY A 14 -1.72 -1.14 -16.98
CA GLY A 14 -2.02 -2.43 -17.61
C GLY A 14 -1.83 -3.64 -16.68
N GLY A 15 -1.94 -3.43 -15.37
CA GLY A 15 -1.80 -4.46 -14.33
C GLY A 15 -0.44 -4.46 -13.63
N VAL A 16 -0.38 -5.09 -12.45
CA VAL A 16 0.83 -5.27 -11.64
C VAL A 16 1.10 -6.76 -11.48
N GLU A 17 2.33 -7.20 -11.76
CA GLU A 17 2.79 -8.55 -11.44
C GLU A 17 3.10 -8.66 -9.95
N ILE A 18 2.47 -9.60 -9.27
CA ILE A 18 2.60 -9.84 -7.82
C ILE A 18 2.86 -11.32 -7.61
N GLU A 19 3.88 -11.65 -6.83
CA GLU A 19 4.10 -13.01 -6.34
C GLU A 19 3.26 -13.25 -5.09
N VAL A 20 2.37 -14.23 -5.17
CA VAL A 20 1.62 -14.76 -4.04
C VAL A 20 2.41 -15.95 -3.49
N THR A 21 2.87 -15.88 -2.25
CA THR A 21 3.74 -16.89 -1.64
C THR A 21 2.98 -17.96 -0.85
N GLU A 22 1.75 -17.65 -0.45
CA GLU A 22 0.93 -18.49 0.42
C GLU A 22 -0.52 -18.53 -0.09
N PRO A 23 -1.26 -19.64 0.10
CA PRO A 23 -2.64 -19.73 -0.33
C PRO A 23 -3.51 -18.68 0.38
N MET A 24 -4.35 -17.98 -0.39
CA MET A 24 -5.27 -16.97 0.10
C MET A 24 -6.70 -17.37 -0.25
N HIS A 25 -7.42 -17.91 0.74
CA HIS A 25 -8.82 -18.24 0.58
C HIS A 25 -9.66 -17.46 1.59
N TYR A 26 -10.58 -16.67 1.08
CA TYR A 26 -11.57 -15.97 1.88
C TYR A 26 -12.87 -15.93 1.11
N ASP A 27 -13.87 -16.65 1.62
CA ASP A 27 -15.21 -16.69 1.04
C ASP A 27 -16.19 -16.08 2.04
N ASN A 28 -16.55 -14.83 1.76
CA ASN A 28 -17.72 -14.18 2.32
C ASN A 28 -18.79 -14.28 1.22
N TYR A 29 -19.85 -15.06 1.50
CA TYR A 29 -20.96 -15.41 0.59
C TYR A 29 -21.68 -14.22 -0.08
N LEU A 30 -21.37 -12.97 0.27
CA LEU A 30 -22.09 -11.77 -0.17
C LEU A 30 -21.21 -10.61 -0.69
N GLU A 31 -19.91 -10.52 -0.41
CA GLU A 31 -19.16 -9.27 -0.70
C GLU A 31 -17.70 -9.40 -1.15
N LEU A 32 -17.03 -10.54 -0.92
CA LEU A 32 -15.60 -10.68 -1.25
C LEU A 32 -15.22 -12.15 -1.40
N GLN A 33 -14.91 -12.53 -2.63
CA GLN A 33 -14.32 -13.82 -2.95
C GLN A 33 -12.83 -13.60 -3.24
N ILE A 34 -11.97 -14.10 -2.35
CA ILE A 34 -10.51 -14.12 -2.57
C ILE A 34 -10.11 -15.57 -2.71
N ASP A 35 -9.47 -15.85 -3.84
CA ASP A 35 -8.93 -17.17 -4.14
C ASP A 35 -7.63 -16.98 -4.94
N PHE A 36 -6.50 -17.22 -4.25
CA PHE A 36 -5.17 -17.25 -4.83
C PHE A 36 -4.41 -18.48 -4.34
N GLU A 37 -3.91 -19.26 -5.30
CA GLU A 37 -2.86 -20.25 -5.04
C GLU A 37 -1.47 -19.58 -5.13
N PRO A 38 -0.42 -20.13 -4.50
CA PRO A 38 0.93 -19.63 -4.66
C PRO A 38 1.36 -19.54 -6.14
N GLY A 39 1.92 -18.40 -6.55
CA GLY A 39 2.33 -18.16 -7.93
C GLY A 39 2.43 -16.68 -8.28
N VAL A 40 2.86 -16.39 -9.52
CA VAL A 40 2.98 -15.01 -10.03
C VAL A 40 1.73 -14.66 -10.82
N TYR A 41 1.06 -13.59 -10.41
CA TYR A 41 -0.17 -13.10 -11.03
C TYR A 41 0.04 -11.71 -11.59
N LYS A 42 -0.39 -11.51 -12.84
CA LYS A 42 -0.59 -10.17 -13.37
C LYS A 42 -1.98 -9.66 -12.97
N MET A 43 -2.03 -8.95 -11.85
CA MET A 43 -3.27 -8.48 -11.24
C MET A 43 -3.79 -7.22 -11.94
N ASN A 44 -5.06 -7.25 -12.36
CA ASN A 44 -5.81 -6.04 -12.69
C ASN A 44 -6.31 -5.37 -11.39
N GLY A 45 -7.01 -4.25 -11.52
CA GLY A 45 -7.51 -3.50 -10.36
C GLY A 45 -8.33 -4.35 -9.39
N ASP A 46 -9.24 -5.19 -9.88
CA ASP A 46 -10.11 -6.00 -9.01
C ASP A 46 -9.31 -7.06 -8.24
N ARG A 47 -8.44 -7.82 -8.93
CA ARG A 47 -7.54 -8.79 -8.28
C ARG A 47 -6.57 -8.13 -7.30
N ALA A 48 -6.10 -6.92 -7.59
CA ALA A 48 -5.26 -6.16 -6.67
C ALA A 48 -6.01 -5.82 -5.37
N ILE A 49 -7.29 -5.45 -5.45
CA ILE A 49 -8.11 -5.17 -4.26
C ILE A 49 -8.36 -6.45 -3.45
N GLU A 50 -8.64 -7.58 -4.11
CA GLU A 50 -8.75 -8.89 -3.45
C GLU A 50 -7.47 -9.21 -2.65
N TYR A 51 -6.30 -9.08 -3.28
CA TYR A 51 -5.01 -9.29 -2.64
C TYR A 51 -4.76 -8.36 -1.44
N LEU A 52 -5.02 -7.06 -1.60
CA LEU A 52 -4.78 -6.05 -0.57
C LEU A 52 -5.74 -6.14 0.64
N ARG A 53 -6.92 -6.75 0.44
CA ARG A 53 -7.95 -6.92 1.47
C ARG A 53 -7.80 -8.23 2.25
N PHE A 54 -6.99 -9.17 1.78
CA PHE A 54 -6.80 -10.45 2.44
C PHE A 54 -6.20 -10.29 3.85
N ARG A 55 -6.77 -11.00 4.83
CA ARG A 55 -6.33 -11.07 6.23
C ARG A 55 -6.31 -12.52 6.68
N GLU A 56 -5.17 -12.95 7.21
CA GLU A 56 -5.06 -14.25 7.88
C GLU A 56 -5.29 -14.13 9.38
N ASN A 57 -5.84 -15.16 10.00
CA ASN A 57 -6.23 -15.13 11.43
C ASN A 57 -5.05 -14.99 12.41
N ILE A 58 -3.81 -15.33 12.03
CA ILE A 58 -2.67 -15.46 12.97
C ILE A 58 -1.77 -14.20 13.00
N LYS A 59 -1.63 -13.49 11.87
CA LYS A 59 -0.85 -12.24 11.75
C LYS A 59 -1.68 -11.03 11.29
N ALA A 60 -3.00 -11.20 11.22
CA ALA A 60 -4.02 -10.31 10.64
C ALA A 60 -3.50 -8.99 10.05
N ASP A 61 -3.34 -7.97 10.89
CA ASP A 61 -3.08 -6.61 10.42
C ASP A 61 -1.61 -6.33 10.10
N ILE A 62 -0.67 -7.05 10.71
CA ILE A 62 0.76 -6.96 10.38
C ILE A 62 1.00 -7.58 9.01
N GLY A 63 0.53 -8.82 8.79
CA GLY A 63 0.66 -9.48 7.50
C GLY A 63 -0.05 -8.71 6.37
N ARG A 64 -1.19 -8.08 6.66
CA ARG A 64 -1.83 -7.18 5.69
C ARG A 64 -0.97 -5.95 5.37
N THR A 65 -0.36 -5.33 6.38
CA THR A 65 0.57 -4.20 6.19
C THR A 65 1.76 -4.61 5.31
N GLU A 66 2.36 -5.77 5.57
CA GLU A 66 3.47 -6.31 4.78
C GLU A 66 3.06 -6.53 3.31
N ARG A 67 1.89 -7.12 3.05
CA ARG A 67 1.37 -7.29 1.68
C ARG A 67 1.11 -5.96 0.98
N GLN A 68 0.59 -4.97 1.69
CA GLN A 68 0.36 -3.63 1.14
C GLN A 68 1.68 -2.93 0.80
N GLN A 69 2.70 -3.03 1.66
CA GLN A 69 4.04 -2.52 1.40
C GLN A 69 4.70 -3.21 0.19
N TYR A 70 4.60 -4.53 0.12
CA TYR A 70 5.09 -5.30 -1.02
C TYR A 70 4.40 -4.90 -2.32
N PHE A 71 3.06 -4.82 -2.31
CA PHE A 71 2.28 -4.40 -3.47
C PHE A 71 2.64 -2.99 -3.94
N LEU A 72 2.76 -2.02 -3.03
CA LEU A 72 3.15 -0.65 -3.37
C LEU A 72 4.56 -0.61 -3.97
N THR A 73 5.48 -1.41 -3.42
CA THR A 73 6.84 -1.51 -3.93
C THR A 73 6.87 -2.06 -5.36
N GLU A 74 6.12 -3.12 -5.64
CA GLU A 74 6.03 -3.70 -6.97
C GLU A 74 5.27 -2.80 -7.96
N LEU A 75 4.20 -2.13 -7.51
CA LEU A 75 3.50 -1.12 -8.29
C LEU A 75 4.45 0.01 -8.71
N ILE A 76 5.26 0.54 -7.78
CA ILE A 76 6.23 1.60 -8.08
C ILE A 76 7.28 1.07 -9.07
N LYS A 77 7.92 -0.07 -8.79
CA LYS A 77 8.93 -0.66 -9.68
C LYS A 77 8.42 -0.81 -11.11
N GLN A 78 7.21 -1.36 -11.27
CA GLN A 78 6.63 -1.63 -12.58
C GLN A 78 6.13 -0.36 -13.28
N THR A 79 5.64 0.62 -12.52
CA THR A 79 5.28 1.95 -13.05
C THR A 79 6.49 2.68 -13.63
N LEU A 80 7.65 2.56 -12.98
CA LEU A 80 8.88 3.26 -13.36
C LEU A 80 9.71 2.54 -14.42
N THR A 81 9.18 1.49 -15.04
CA THR A 81 9.83 0.84 -16.18
C THR A 81 9.75 1.71 -17.44
N ALA A 82 10.75 1.61 -18.31
CA ALA A 82 10.81 2.39 -19.56
C ALA A 82 9.54 2.28 -20.43
N LYS A 83 8.85 1.14 -20.38
CA LYS A 83 7.58 0.92 -21.10
C LYS A 83 6.40 1.67 -20.49
N ASN A 84 6.35 1.77 -19.16
CA ASN A 84 5.22 2.34 -18.42
C ASN A 84 5.39 3.83 -18.10
N ILE A 85 6.58 4.41 -18.32
CA ILE A 85 6.80 5.86 -18.23
C ILE A 85 5.83 6.65 -19.12
N PHE A 86 5.46 6.11 -20.29
CA PHE A 86 4.45 6.74 -21.16
C PHE A 86 3.03 6.72 -20.58
N ALA A 87 2.75 5.87 -19.58
CA ALA A 87 1.48 5.84 -18.86
C ALA A 87 1.42 6.85 -17.70
N LEU A 88 2.53 7.53 -17.37
CA LEU A 88 2.59 8.49 -16.25
C LEU A 88 1.54 9.61 -16.36
N PRO A 89 1.28 10.25 -17.53
CA PRO A 89 0.23 11.26 -17.62
C PRO A 89 -1.16 10.70 -17.25
N LYS A 90 -1.50 9.51 -17.75
CA LYS A 90 -2.76 8.83 -17.43
C LYS A 90 -2.87 8.45 -15.95
N LEU A 91 -1.74 8.08 -15.33
CA LEU A 91 -1.65 7.83 -13.90
C LEU A 91 -1.90 9.09 -13.07
N ALA A 92 -1.33 10.22 -13.48
CA ALA A 92 -1.54 11.50 -12.82
C ALA A 92 -3.00 11.93 -12.90
N ASP A 93 -3.64 11.78 -14.07
CA ASP A 93 -5.07 12.04 -14.24
C ASP A 93 -5.92 11.15 -13.33
N ALA A 94 -5.60 9.85 -13.25
CA ALA A 94 -6.29 8.92 -12.36
C ALA A 94 -6.09 9.30 -10.89
N TYR A 95 -4.86 9.65 -10.50
CA TYR A 95 -4.53 10.07 -9.14
C TYR A 95 -5.30 11.34 -8.76
N LEU A 96 -5.22 12.40 -9.57
CA LEU A 96 -5.92 13.67 -9.33
C LEU A 96 -7.44 13.52 -9.30
N LYS A 97 -8.00 12.55 -10.02
CA LYS A 97 -9.44 12.29 -10.06
C LYS A 97 -9.95 11.49 -8.86
N TYR A 98 -9.20 10.49 -8.41
CA TYR A 98 -9.69 9.51 -7.41
C TYR A 98 -9.01 9.64 -6.03
N VAL A 99 -7.98 10.48 -5.91
CA VAL A 99 -7.27 10.70 -4.65
C VAL A 99 -7.56 12.11 -4.15
N ASP A 100 -8.26 12.19 -3.04
CA ASP A 100 -8.39 13.43 -2.27
C ASP A 100 -7.05 13.75 -1.60
N THR A 101 -6.43 14.87 -1.98
CA THR A 101 -5.09 15.25 -1.55
C THR A 101 -4.91 16.77 -1.52
N ASN A 102 -4.07 17.24 -0.59
CA ASN A 102 -3.62 18.63 -0.53
C ASN A 102 -2.28 18.87 -1.26
N ILE A 103 -1.73 17.84 -1.91
CA ILE A 103 -0.52 17.97 -2.73
C ILE A 103 -0.88 18.73 -4.01
N GLY A 104 -0.20 19.86 -4.26
CA GLY A 104 -0.41 20.65 -5.47
C GLY A 104 -0.05 19.88 -6.74
N ALA A 105 -0.80 20.11 -7.83
CA ALA A 105 -0.57 19.45 -9.11
C ALA A 105 0.86 19.62 -9.64
N ASN A 106 1.50 20.77 -9.38
CA ASN A 106 2.89 21.02 -9.71
C ASN A 106 3.86 20.04 -9.01
N ILE A 107 3.64 19.75 -7.72
CA ILE A 107 4.48 18.80 -6.97
C ILE A 107 4.33 17.40 -7.55
N ILE A 108 3.12 17.01 -7.95
CA ILE A 108 2.85 15.72 -8.60
C ILE A 108 3.59 15.64 -9.94
N LEU A 109 3.53 16.69 -10.76
CA LEU A 109 4.25 16.75 -12.04
C LEU A 109 5.78 16.71 -11.86
N ASP A 110 6.31 17.42 -10.86
CA ASP A 110 7.74 17.38 -10.53
C ASP A 110 8.16 15.98 -10.09
N ALA A 111 7.36 15.33 -9.24
CA ALA A 111 7.58 13.95 -8.83
C ALA A 111 7.59 12.99 -10.03
N MET A 112 6.70 13.17 -11.01
CA MET A 112 6.67 12.37 -12.24
C MET A 112 7.92 12.53 -13.10
N GLN A 113 8.46 13.75 -13.21
CA GLN A 113 9.70 13.99 -13.95
C GLN A 113 10.89 13.30 -13.29
N LEU A 114 10.93 13.30 -11.95
CA LEU A 114 11.95 12.60 -11.18
C LEU A 114 11.75 11.08 -11.18
N ALA A 115 10.52 10.61 -11.41
CA ALA A 115 10.14 9.23 -11.25
C ALA A 115 11.01 8.26 -12.08
N GLY A 116 11.30 8.60 -13.34
CA GLY A 116 12.16 7.78 -14.20
C GLY A 116 13.64 7.68 -13.76
N SER A 117 14.07 8.51 -12.82
CA SER A 117 15.42 8.51 -12.25
C SER A 117 15.52 7.86 -10.87
N LEU A 118 14.39 7.43 -10.30
CA LEU A 118 14.36 6.83 -8.97
C LEU A 118 15.00 5.44 -8.99
N ASP A 119 15.91 5.23 -8.04
CA ASP A 119 16.47 3.90 -7.77
C ASP A 119 15.47 3.10 -6.93
N THR A 120 14.69 2.27 -7.62
CA THR A 120 13.66 1.44 -6.98
C THR A 120 14.23 0.38 -6.03
N GLY A 121 15.53 0.08 -6.13
CA GLY A 121 16.24 -0.79 -5.18
C GLY A 121 16.49 -0.13 -3.81
N LYS A 122 16.29 1.18 -3.70
CA LYS A 122 16.45 1.96 -2.46
C LYS A 122 15.12 2.31 -1.78
N ILE A 123 14.01 1.76 -2.27
CA ILE A 123 12.72 1.89 -1.58
C ILE A 123 12.82 1.16 -0.24
N ARG A 124 12.64 1.90 0.86
CA ARG A 124 12.60 1.36 2.22
C ARG A 124 11.19 1.46 2.76
N THR A 125 10.73 0.40 3.40
CA THR A 125 9.44 0.35 4.10
C THR A 125 9.69 -0.14 5.52
N GLU A 126 9.03 0.48 6.50
CA GLU A 126 9.12 0.09 7.90
C GLU A 126 7.70 -0.02 8.46
N THR A 127 7.51 -0.93 9.43
CA THR A 127 6.26 -1.10 10.17
C THR A 127 6.51 -0.78 11.63
N LEU A 128 5.78 0.22 12.17
CA LEU A 128 5.91 0.56 13.58
C LEU A 128 5.41 -0.59 14.46
N THR A 129 6.23 -0.97 15.43
CA THR A 129 5.92 -2.03 16.39
C THR A 129 5.15 -1.51 17.60
N GLY A 130 4.54 -2.43 18.34
CA GLY A 130 3.68 -2.14 19.47
C GLY A 130 3.05 -3.42 20.01
N HIS A 131 2.03 -3.26 20.84
CA HIS A 131 1.29 -4.37 21.44
C HIS A 131 -0.21 -4.12 21.41
N GLY A 132 -0.99 -5.20 21.37
CA GLY A 132 -2.44 -5.13 21.46
C GLY A 132 -2.89 -4.92 22.90
N GLU A 133 -3.83 -4.00 23.12
CA GLU A 133 -4.45 -3.75 24.41
C GLU A 133 -5.96 -3.58 24.26
N ARG A 134 -6.74 -4.16 25.19
CA ARG A 134 -8.20 -4.03 25.21
C ARG A 134 -8.60 -2.98 26.21
N LEU A 135 -9.15 -1.87 25.73
CA LEU A 135 -9.53 -0.74 26.56
C LEU A 135 -11.05 -0.53 26.53
N PRO A 136 -11.67 -0.15 27.65
CA PRO A 136 -13.08 0.21 27.68
C PRO A 136 -13.29 1.59 27.06
N ALA A 137 -14.26 1.69 26.15
CA ALA A 137 -14.81 2.94 25.63
C ALA A 137 -15.75 3.60 26.66
N SER A 138 -16.11 4.86 26.42
CA SER A 138 -16.93 5.67 27.32
C SER A 138 -18.34 5.11 27.59
N ASP A 139 -18.84 4.23 26.73
CA ASP A 139 -20.13 3.54 26.83
C ASP A 139 -20.02 2.10 27.37
N GLY A 140 -18.84 1.66 27.78
CA GLY A 140 -18.58 0.32 28.31
C GLY A 140 -18.25 -0.74 27.26
N ILE A 141 -18.19 -0.38 25.96
CA ILE A 141 -17.75 -1.29 24.89
C ILE A 141 -16.23 -1.52 25.01
N ILE A 142 -15.78 -2.78 24.91
CA ILE A 142 -14.35 -3.09 24.86
C ILE A 142 -13.87 -2.94 23.41
N ILE A 143 -12.83 -2.15 23.20
CA ILE A 143 -12.21 -1.91 21.90
C ILE A 143 -10.77 -2.42 21.93
N ASP A 144 -10.35 -3.12 20.88
CA ASP A 144 -8.95 -3.50 20.67
C ASP A 144 -8.14 -2.30 20.13
N TYR A 145 -7.09 -1.91 20.85
CA TYR A 145 -6.13 -0.88 20.46
C TYR A 145 -4.77 -1.52 20.15
N PHE A 146 -4.01 -0.90 19.24
CA PHE A 146 -2.59 -1.20 19.05
C PHE A 146 -1.77 -0.06 19.64
N ILE A 147 -1.17 -0.29 20.80
CA ILE A 147 -0.35 0.70 21.52
C ILE A 147 1.07 0.63 20.98
N LEU A 148 1.51 1.73 20.37
CA LEU A 148 2.83 1.83 19.75
C LEU A 148 3.95 1.80 20.80
N ASP A 149 5.06 1.17 20.44
CA ASP A 149 6.32 1.34 21.17
C ASP A 149 6.90 2.71 20.81
N GLU A 150 6.81 3.67 21.75
CA GLU A 150 7.30 5.03 21.55
C GLU A 150 8.81 5.10 21.25
N THR A 151 9.61 4.23 21.85
CA THR A 151 11.05 4.23 21.68
C THR A 151 11.40 3.75 20.28
N HIS A 152 10.79 2.63 19.87
CA HIS A 152 10.93 2.13 18.51
C HIS A 152 10.45 3.17 17.49
N MET A 153 9.27 3.76 17.69
CA MET A 153 8.72 4.78 16.81
C MET A 153 9.68 5.96 16.61
N ARG A 154 10.21 6.54 17.70
CA ARG A 154 11.14 7.67 17.61
C ARG A 154 12.41 7.31 16.86
N ASN A 155 12.99 6.15 17.14
CA ASN A 155 14.19 5.67 16.46
C ASN A 155 13.94 5.46 14.96
N THR A 156 12.80 4.85 14.60
CA THR A 156 12.42 4.62 13.20
C THR A 156 12.21 5.93 12.45
N ILE A 157 11.53 6.92 13.06
CA ILE A 157 11.34 8.24 12.45
C ILE A 157 12.68 8.95 12.22
N GLU A 158 13.57 8.94 13.20
CA GLU A 158 14.89 9.58 13.07
C GLU A 158 15.76 8.89 12.02
N ASP A 159 15.77 7.55 11.98
CA ASP A 159 16.52 6.77 10.98
C ASP A 159 16.01 7.04 9.55
N MET A 160 14.69 7.05 9.36
CA MET A 160 14.10 7.20 8.03
C MET A 160 14.11 8.66 7.56
N PHE A 161 13.86 9.62 8.46
CA PHE A 161 13.53 10.99 8.09
C PHE A 161 14.39 12.05 8.77
N GLY A 162 15.28 11.71 9.70
CA GLY A 162 16.07 12.66 10.50
C GLY A 162 16.69 13.82 9.72
N PRO A 163 17.36 13.58 8.57
CA PRO A 163 17.90 14.64 7.73
C PRO A 163 16.86 15.62 7.15
N TYR A 164 15.59 15.22 7.09
CA TYR A 164 14.48 15.94 6.47
C TYR A 164 13.49 16.51 7.48
N LEU A 165 13.60 16.16 8.76
CA LEU A 165 12.72 16.72 9.79
C LEU A 165 13.00 18.22 9.95
N LYS A 166 11.95 19.03 9.87
CA LYS A 166 12.04 20.45 10.19
C LYS A 166 12.42 20.60 11.67
N LYS A 167 13.59 21.16 11.93
CA LYS A 167 14.05 21.54 13.27
C LYS A 167 13.36 22.82 13.73
#